data_AF-A0AA35TJA4-F1
#
_entry.id   AF-A0AA35TJA4-F1
#
_cell.length_a   1.000
_cell.length_b   1.000
_cell.length_c   1.000
_cell.angle_alpha   90.00
_cell.angle_beta   90.00
_cell.angle_gamma   90.00
#
_symmetry.space_group_name_H-M   'P 1'
#
loop_
_entity.id
_entity.type
_entity.pdbx_description
1 polymer ?
#
loop_
_entity_poly.entity_id
_entity_poly.type
_entity_poly.pdbx_seq_one_letter_code
_entity_poly.pdbx_strand_id
1 'polypeptide(L)'
;MRVVGAFLVINAIAYAVQFVFNDLYQDGQGLEPKHIWQVIDYVAVVVILAALAVNFMRLRSLLPSGGEAISGERLGAYILFYATAALTLWFFHNWIDLLTLTEGKSVSVYNNVIWKFIGVVFPLTIGTTGCILWRKASDG
;
A
#
# COMPACT_ATOMS: atom_id res chain seq x y z
N MET A 1 19.23 0.12 -1.37
CA MET A 1 17.84 -0.33 -1.59
C MET A 1 17.37 -1.45 -0.65
N ARG A 2 18.24 -2.36 -0.20
CA ARG A 2 17.88 -3.51 0.66
C ARG A 2 17.11 -3.13 1.93
N VAL A 3 17.58 -2.11 2.66
CA VAL A 3 16.93 -1.58 3.87
C VAL A 3 15.51 -1.06 3.58
N VAL A 4 15.34 -0.32 2.49
CA VAL A 4 14.03 0.18 2.04
C VAL A 4 13.12 -1.00 1.68
N GLY A 5 13.63 -1.99 0.96
CA GLY A 5 12.89 -3.21 0.63
C GLY A 5 12.41 -3.97 1.87
N ALA A 6 13.29 -4.17 2.85
CA ALA A 6 12.94 -4.80 4.13
C ALA A 6 11.87 -4.01 4.89
N PHE A 7 12.03 -2.69 4.96
CA PHE A 7 11.07 -1.81 5.60
C PHE A 7 9.68 -1.90 4.95
N LEU A 8 9.60 -1.91 3.61
CA LEU A 8 8.32 -2.07 2.90
C LEU A 8 7.68 -3.45 3.17
N VAL A 9 8.47 -4.53 3.19
CA VAL A 9 7.95 -5.88 3.49
C VAL A 9 7.40 -5.97 4.91
N ILE A 10 8.13 -5.45 5.90
CA ILE A 10 7.70 -5.45 7.30
C ILE A 10 6.37 -4.69 7.45
N ASN A 11 6.25 -3.53 6.80
CA ASN A 11 5.01 -2.75 6.83
C ASN A 11 3.85 -3.43 6.10
N ALA A 12 4.11 -4.09 4.97
CA ALA A 12 3.11 -4.89 4.29
C ALA A 12 2.56 -6.01 5.20
N ILE A 13 3.44 -6.70 5.94
CA ILE A 13 3.04 -7.74 6.90
C ILE A 13 2.25 -7.12 8.05
N ALA A 14 2.73 -6.02 8.64
CA ALA A 14 2.04 -5.34 9.73
C ALA A 14 0.63 -4.89 9.34
N TYR A 15 0.47 -4.32 8.15
CA TYR A 15 -0.82 -3.90 7.61
C TYR A 15 -1.74 -5.09 7.29
N ALA A 16 -1.19 -6.20 6.78
CA ALA A 16 -1.97 -7.42 6.57
C ALA A 16 -2.48 -8.02 7.89
N VAL A 17 -1.65 -8.02 8.94
CA VAL A 17 -2.06 -8.43 10.28
C VAL A 17 -3.15 -7.50 10.80
N GLN A 18 -2.98 -6.19 10.71
CA GLN A 18 -4.05 -5.24 11.06
C GLN A 18 -5.35 -5.59 10.35
N PHE A 19 -5.31 -5.74 9.03
CA PHE A 19 -6.50 -6.02 8.23
C PHE A 19 -7.21 -7.32 8.66
N VAL A 20 -6.47 -8.41 8.85
CA VAL A 20 -7.04 -9.71 9.22
C VAL A 20 -7.62 -9.69 10.64
N PHE A 21 -6.95 -9.04 11.58
CA PHE A 21 -7.35 -9.05 12.98
C PHE A 21 -8.30 -7.91 13.37
N ASN A 22 -8.45 -6.87 12.54
CA ASN A 22 -9.36 -5.76 12.85
C ASN A 22 -10.81 -6.23 13.00
N ASP A 23 -11.29 -7.11 12.10
CA ASP A 23 -12.63 -7.69 12.20
C ASP A 23 -12.78 -8.56 13.49
N LEU A 24 -11.71 -9.21 13.96
CA LEU A 24 -11.71 -10.00 15.21
C LEU A 24 -11.79 -9.13 16.48
N TYR A 25 -11.22 -7.92 16.46
CA TYR A 25 -11.19 -7.03 17.63
C TYR A 25 -12.43 -6.12 17.73
N GLN A 26 -13.14 -5.89 16.62
CA GLN A 26 -14.39 -5.10 16.63
C GLN A 26 -15.58 -5.87 17.23
N ASP A 27 -15.57 -7.21 17.16
CA ASP A 27 -16.66 -8.06 17.68
C ASP A 27 -16.50 -8.43 19.18
N GLY A 28 -15.36 -8.11 19.81
CA GLY A 28 -14.98 -8.63 21.13
C GLY A 28 -14.40 -7.61 22.10
N GLN A 29 -15.24 -7.10 23.01
CA GLN A 29 -14.86 -6.65 24.35
C GLN A 29 -13.97 -5.41 24.55
N GLY A 30 -14.05 -4.37 23.70
CA GLY A 30 -13.59 -3.02 24.07
C GLY A 30 -12.08 -2.86 24.32
N LEU A 31 -11.29 -3.90 24.04
CA LEU A 31 -9.83 -3.92 24.06
C LEU A 31 -9.28 -3.68 22.64
N GLU A 32 -9.93 -2.84 21.85
CA GLU A 32 -9.41 -2.43 20.55
C GLU A 32 -8.06 -1.74 20.77
N PRO A 33 -6.95 -2.20 20.15
CA PRO A 33 -5.68 -1.50 20.19
C PRO A 33 -5.72 -0.26 19.27
N LYS A 34 -6.66 0.66 19.52
CA LYS A 34 -6.97 1.85 18.72
C LYS A 34 -5.73 2.69 18.40
N HIS A 35 -4.85 2.86 19.39
CA HIS A 35 -3.62 3.63 19.23
C HIS A 35 -2.62 2.96 18.29
N ILE A 36 -2.51 1.63 18.32
CA ILE A 36 -1.58 0.89 17.46
C ILE A 36 -2.04 0.97 16.01
N TRP A 37 -3.33 0.79 15.75
CA TRP A 37 -3.90 0.87 14.40
C TRP A 37 -3.78 2.26 13.78
N GLN A 38 -4.01 3.32 14.57
CA GLN A 38 -3.77 4.69 14.11
C GLN A 38 -2.32 4.91 13.71
N VAL A 39 -1.35 4.43 14.51
CA VAL A 39 0.07 4.55 14.18
C VAL A 39 0.40 3.84 12.87
N ILE A 40 -0.14 2.64 12.65
CA ILE A 40 0.08 1.91 11.40
C ILE A 40 -0.50 2.70 10.20
N ASP A 41 -1.66 3.34 10.33
CA ASP A 41 -2.23 4.17 9.26
C ASP A 41 -1.34 5.38 8.93
N TYR A 42 -0.77 6.06 9.94
CA TYR A 42 0.20 7.14 9.71
C TYR A 42 1.47 6.64 9.04
N VAL A 43 1.96 5.45 9.41
CA VAL A 43 3.13 4.84 8.76
C VAL A 43 2.80 4.43 7.32
N ALA A 44 1.58 3.95 7.06
CA ALA A 44 1.09 3.57 5.75
C ALA A 44 1.15 4.73 4.75
N VAL A 45 0.88 5.97 5.18
CA VAL A 45 1.07 7.19 4.38
C VAL A 45 2.49 7.25 3.78
N VAL A 46 3.51 7.14 4.63
CA VAL A 46 4.91 7.25 4.21
C VAL A 46 5.30 6.08 3.30
N VAL A 47 4.84 4.88 3.64
CA VAL A 47 5.13 3.63 2.92
C VAL A 47 4.53 3.64 1.51
N ILE A 48 3.28 4.09 1.35
CA ILE A 48 2.61 4.20 0.05
C ILE A 48 3.34 5.19 -0.85
N LEU A 49 3.69 6.37 -0.32
CA LEU A 49 4.42 7.39 -1.08
C LEU A 49 5.80 6.90 -1.51
N ALA A 50 6.52 6.22 -0.60
CA ALA A 50 7.82 5.62 -0.92
C ALA A 50 7.70 4.55 -2.01
N ALA A 51 6.71 3.67 -1.92
CA ALA A 51 6.46 2.64 -2.93
C ALA A 51 6.05 3.25 -4.28
N LEU A 52 5.21 4.29 -4.29
CA LEU A 52 4.82 5.00 -5.50
C LEU A 52 6.04 5.63 -6.19
N ALA A 53 6.89 6.33 -5.43
CA ALA A 53 8.11 6.92 -5.96
C ALA A 53 9.05 5.87 -6.55
N VAL A 54 9.26 4.74 -5.86
CA VAL A 54 10.08 3.62 -6.34
C VAL A 54 9.51 3.04 -7.62
N ASN A 55 8.20 2.75 -7.67
CA ASN A 55 7.56 2.15 -8.84
C ASN A 55 7.53 3.12 -10.03
N PHE A 56 7.39 4.42 -9.78
CA PHE A 56 7.54 5.46 -10.79
C PHE A 56 8.96 5.50 -11.36
N MET A 57 9.99 5.51 -10.50
CA MET A 57 11.39 5.48 -10.95
C MET A 57 11.70 4.21 -11.75
N ARG A 58 11.19 3.06 -11.31
CA ARG A 58 11.35 1.77 -12.01
C ARG A 58 10.68 1.82 -13.39
N LEU A 59 9.43 2.28 -13.47
CA LEU A 59 8.74 2.44 -14.74
C LEU A 59 9.52 3.36 -15.68
N ARG A 60 9.97 4.52 -15.18
CA ARG A 60 10.74 5.50 -15.95
C ARG A 60 12.06 4.93 -16.47
N SER A 61 12.76 4.11 -15.69
CA SER A 61 14.01 3.46 -16.12
C SER A 61 13.82 2.42 -17.23
N LEU A 62 12.60 1.92 -17.41
CA LEU A 62 12.22 0.92 -18.41
C LEU A 62 11.42 1.54 -19.58
N LEU A 63 11.32 2.88 -19.63
CA LEU A 63 10.72 3.56 -20.77
C LEU A 63 11.67 3.44 -21.97
N PRO A 64 11.19 2.94 -23.11
CA PRO A 64 12.04 2.71 -24.26
C PRO A 64 12.46 4.05 -24.88
N SER A 65 13.67 4.07 -25.42
CA SER A 65 14.20 5.22 -26.17
C SER A 65 13.86 5.17 -27.67
N GLY A 66 13.08 4.17 -28.10
CA GLY A 66 12.71 3.87 -29.50
C GLY A 66 11.76 2.66 -29.55
N GLY A 67 11.13 2.36 -30.69
CA GLY A 67 10.00 1.40 -30.85
C GLY A 67 10.22 -0.08 -30.51
N GLU A 68 10.85 -0.40 -29.37
CA GLU A 68 11.02 -1.75 -28.84
C GLU A 68 9.71 -2.32 -28.30
N ALA A 69 9.53 -3.64 -28.52
CA ALA A 69 8.40 -4.41 -28.01
C ALA A 69 8.35 -4.39 -26.47
N ILE A 70 7.15 -4.50 -25.91
CA ILE A 70 6.94 -4.51 -24.46
C ILE A 70 7.53 -5.80 -23.87
N SER A 71 8.58 -5.68 -23.06
CA SER A 71 9.14 -6.79 -22.30
C SER A 71 8.26 -7.16 -21.10
N GLY A 72 8.34 -8.40 -20.62
CA GLY A 72 7.62 -8.84 -19.42
C GLY A 72 7.98 -8.03 -18.16
N GLU A 73 9.24 -7.60 -18.03
CA GLU A 73 9.66 -6.72 -16.92
C GLU A 73 8.97 -5.35 -16.99
N ARG A 74 8.81 -4.81 -18.21
CA ARG A 74 8.13 -3.53 -18.45
C ARG A 74 6.64 -3.64 -18.14
N LEU A 75 5.97 -4.70 -18.58
CA LEU A 75 4.56 -4.94 -18.23
C LEU A 75 4.38 -5.04 -16.70
N GLY A 76 5.25 -5.78 -16.02
CA GLY A 76 5.22 -5.87 -14.56
C GLY A 76 5.45 -4.53 -13.86
N ALA A 77 6.33 -3.68 -14.40
CA ALA A 77 6.54 -2.32 -13.87
C ALA A 77 5.32 -1.41 -14.07
N TYR A 78 4.65 -1.50 -15.23
CA TYR A 78 3.39 -0.77 -15.48
C TYR A 78 2.28 -1.20 -14.52
N ILE A 79 2.03 -2.50 -14.40
CA ILE A 79 0.98 -3.03 -13.52
C ILE A 79 1.23 -2.57 -12.09
N LEU A 80 2.46 -2.74 -11.59
CA LEU A 80 2.79 -2.39 -10.21
C LEU A 80 2.71 -0.87 -9.97
N PHE A 81 3.12 -0.04 -10.94
CA PHE A 81 2.98 1.41 -10.85
C PHE A 81 1.51 1.83 -10.77
N TYR A 82 0.66 1.38 -11.70
CA TYR A 82 -0.75 1.75 -11.70
C TYR A 82 -1.51 1.20 -10.50
N ALA A 83 -1.20 -0.02 -10.05
CA ALA A 83 -1.76 -0.57 -8.82
C ALA A 83 -1.38 0.27 -7.60
N THR A 84 -0.12 0.72 -7.51
CA THR A 84 0.34 1.58 -6.41
C THR A 84 -0.28 2.98 -6.50
N ALA A 85 -0.45 3.53 -7.71
CA ALA A 85 -1.10 4.83 -7.92
C ALA A 85 -2.58 4.79 -7.54
N ALA A 86 -3.30 3.75 -7.95
CA ALA A 86 -4.70 3.53 -7.55
C ALA A 86 -4.84 3.35 -6.04
N LEU A 87 -3.96 2.55 -5.42
CA LEU A 87 -3.90 2.41 -3.96
C LEU A 87 -3.66 3.76 -3.28
N THR A 88 -2.72 4.56 -3.80
CA THR A 88 -2.42 5.89 -3.25
C THR A 88 -3.66 6.78 -3.28
N LEU A 89 -4.32 6.86 -4.45
CA LEU A 89 -5.53 7.68 -4.61
C LEU A 89 -6.64 7.22 -3.67
N TRP A 90 -6.92 5.92 -3.60
CA TRP A 90 -7.95 5.38 -2.71
C TRP A 90 -7.62 5.59 -1.24
N PHE A 91 -6.38 5.33 -0.83
CA PHE A 91 -5.94 5.52 0.54
C PHE A 91 -6.08 6.98 0.96
N PHE A 92 -5.49 7.92 0.23
CA PHE A 92 -5.55 9.34 0.61
C PHE A 92 -6.95 9.92 0.53
N HIS A 93 -7.76 9.54 -0.46
CA HIS A 93 -9.16 9.98 -0.52
C HIS A 93 -9.93 9.55 0.73
N ASN A 94 -9.87 8.27 1.11
CA ASN A 94 -10.60 7.76 2.27
C ASN A 94 -10.00 8.25 3.59
N TRP A 95 -8.68 8.38 3.66
CA TRP A 95 -7.99 8.85 4.86
C TRP A 95 -8.25 10.34 5.12
N ILE A 96 -8.27 11.18 4.09
CA ILE A 96 -8.68 12.58 4.21
C ILE A 96 -10.15 12.68 4.59
N ASP A 97 -11.02 11.86 4.00
CA ASP A 97 -12.44 11.82 4.36
C ASP A 97 -12.62 11.45 5.85
N LEU A 98 -11.84 10.52 6.39
CA LEU A 98 -11.82 10.21 7.83
C LEU A 98 -11.35 11.38 8.71
N LEU A 99 -10.44 12.22 8.21
CA LEU A 99 -9.92 13.38 8.94
C LEU A 99 -10.84 14.61 8.86
N THR A 100 -11.65 14.71 7.80
CA THR A 100 -12.43 15.92 7.47
C THR A 100 -13.92 15.79 7.69
N LEU A 101 -14.48 14.57 7.71
CA LEU A 101 -15.92 14.38 7.89
C LEU A 101 -16.29 14.35 9.38
N THR A 102 -17.01 15.39 9.79
CA THR A 102 -17.83 15.41 11.00
C THR A 102 -18.87 14.29 10.94
N GLU A 103 -18.98 13.51 12.02
CA GLU A 103 -19.83 12.31 12.18
C GLU A 103 -21.17 12.35 11.42
N GLY A 104 -21.26 11.64 10.28
CA GLY A 104 -22.46 11.52 9.46
C GLY A 104 -22.64 10.11 8.90
N LYS A 105 -23.67 9.41 9.36
CA LYS A 105 -23.90 7.95 9.20
C LYS A 105 -23.99 7.40 7.77
N SER A 106 -24.12 8.22 6.71
CA SER A 106 -24.24 7.72 5.33
C SER A 106 -22.89 7.44 4.64
N VAL A 107 -21.78 7.90 5.22
CA VAL A 107 -20.42 7.71 4.68
C VAL A 107 -19.84 6.32 5.07
N SER A 108 -20.45 5.63 6.04
CA SER A 108 -19.78 4.48 6.68
C SER A 108 -19.72 3.21 5.82
N VAL A 109 -20.73 2.90 5.00
CA VAL A 109 -20.78 1.61 4.27
C VAL A 109 -19.86 1.62 3.05
N TYR A 110 -19.85 2.71 2.28
CA TYR A 110 -18.97 2.85 1.12
C TYR A 110 -17.50 2.89 1.53
N ASN A 111 -17.18 3.62 2.60
CA ASN A 111 -15.85 3.65 3.18
C ASN A 111 -15.41 2.25 3.64
N ASN A 112 -16.28 1.46 4.26
CA ASN A 112 -15.91 0.12 4.75
C ASN A 112 -15.47 -0.82 3.60
N VAL A 113 -16.21 -0.83 2.48
CA VAL A 113 -15.83 -1.68 1.33
C VAL A 113 -14.47 -1.25 0.75
N ILE A 114 -14.24 0.06 0.58
CA ILE A 114 -12.96 0.54 0.04
C ILE A 114 -11.82 0.26 1.01
N TRP A 115 -12.01 0.43 2.32
CA TRP A 115 -11.01 0.08 3.32
C TRP A 115 -10.66 -1.40 3.30
N LYS A 116 -11.62 -2.30 3.02
CA LYS A 116 -11.32 -3.72 2.81
C LYS A 116 -10.49 -3.97 1.55
N PHE A 117 -10.79 -3.28 0.45
CA PHE A 117 -9.96 -3.34 -0.76
C PHE A 117 -8.54 -2.80 -0.52
N ILE A 118 -8.40 -1.67 0.17
CA ILE A 118 -7.09 -1.13 0.58
C ILE A 118 -6.36 -2.16 1.44
N GLY A 119 -7.05 -2.77 2.41
CA GLY A 119 -6.57 -3.86 3.27
C GLY A 119 -5.90 -5.01 2.52
N VAL A 120 -6.43 -5.38 1.35
CA VAL A 120 -5.89 -6.45 0.50
C VAL A 120 -4.82 -5.93 -0.47
N VAL A 121 -5.07 -4.81 -1.13
CA VAL A 121 -4.19 -4.28 -2.19
C VAL A 121 -2.89 -3.72 -1.61
N PHE A 122 -2.93 -3.14 -0.41
CA PHE A 122 -1.75 -2.61 0.28
C PHE A 122 -0.66 -3.67 0.47
N PRO A 123 -0.90 -4.78 1.19
CA PRO A 123 0.16 -5.76 1.42
C PRO A 123 0.67 -6.39 0.12
N LEU A 124 -0.20 -6.57 -0.88
CA LEU A 124 0.20 -7.11 -2.17
C LEU A 124 1.14 -6.16 -2.93
N THR A 125 0.78 -4.89 -3.07
CA THR A 125 1.56 -3.92 -3.85
C THR A 125 2.84 -3.51 -3.12
N ILE A 126 2.73 -3.16 -1.84
CA ILE A 126 3.85 -2.73 -1.01
C ILE A 126 4.80 -3.90 -0.76
N GLY A 127 4.27 -5.09 -0.45
CA GLY A 127 5.07 -6.30 -0.24
C GLY A 127 5.81 -6.72 -1.51
N THR A 128 5.14 -6.70 -2.67
CA THR A 128 5.79 -6.99 -3.97
C THR A 128 6.91 -5.99 -4.25
N THR A 129 6.66 -4.69 -4.06
CA THR A 129 7.67 -3.64 -4.24
C THR A 129 8.87 -3.86 -3.31
N GLY A 130 8.61 -4.14 -2.03
CA GLY A 130 9.63 -4.43 -1.03
C GLY A 130 10.48 -5.64 -1.37
N CYS A 131 9.85 -6.75 -1.78
CA CYS A 131 10.52 -7.97 -2.21
C CYS A 131 11.43 -7.74 -3.43
N ILE A 132 10.97 -6.97 -4.43
CA ILE A 132 11.78 -6.62 -5.61
C ILE A 132 13.02 -5.84 -5.18
N LEU A 133 12.86 -4.82 -4.33
CA LEU A 133 13.99 -4.00 -3.84
C LEU A 133 14.96 -4.79 -2.97
N TRP A 134 14.46 -5.73 -2.16
CA TRP A 134 15.29 -6.60 -1.34
C TRP A 134 16.16 -7.50 -2.22
N ARG A 135 15.57 -8.17 -3.21
CA ARG A 135 16.27 -9.10 -4.11
C ARG A 135 17.26 -8.40 -5.02
N LYS A 136 16.91 -7.25 -5.61
CA LYS A 136 17.86 -6.52 -6.49
C LYS A 136 19.14 -6.07 -5.76
N ALA A 137 19.16 -6.05 -4.43
CA ALA A 137 20.35 -5.70 -3.64
C ALA A 137 21.13 -6.92 -3.13
N SER A 138 20.72 -8.16 -3.45
CA SER A 138 21.53 -9.38 -3.27
C SER A 138 22.36 -9.75 -4.49
N ASP A 139 22.00 -9.22 -5.66
CA ASP A 139 22.55 -9.61 -6.95
C ASP A 139 23.73 -8.72 -7.39
N GLY A 140 24.24 -7.88 -6.48
CA GLY A 140 25.44 -7.06 -6.63
C GLY A 140 26.24 -7.04 -5.33
#